data_AF-A0A2E2II27-F1
#
_entry.id   AF-A0A2E2II27-F1
#
_cell.length_a   1.000
_cell.length_b   1.000
_cell.length_c   1.000
_cell.angle_alpha   90.00
_cell.angle_beta   90.00
_cell.angle_gamma   90.00
#
_symmetry.space_group_name_H-M   'P 1'
#
loop_
_entity.id
_entity.type
_entity.pdbx_description
1 polymer ?
#
loop_
_entity_poly.entity_id
_entity_poly.type
_entity_poly.pdbx_seq_one_letter_code
_entity_poly.pdbx_strand_id
1 'polypeptide(L)' 'MKNDNDIHQNLDEVICDCSGTTRGKIISLVEQGIVDSDTISRKTGAISGCGSCDYDIENLLDEIVFKQ' A
#
# COMPACT_ATOMS: atom_id res chain seq x y z
N MET A 1 15.32 -17.16 -10.20
CA MET A 1 13.90 -16.97 -10.58
C MET A 1 13.19 -16.37 -9.38
N LYS A 2 12.81 -15.09 -9.45
CA LYS A 2 11.79 -14.53 -8.56
C LYS A 2 10.46 -14.82 -9.24
N ASN A 3 9.52 -15.39 -8.52
CA ASN A 3 8.20 -15.68 -9.06
C ASN A 3 7.42 -14.37 -9.00
N ASP A 4 7.11 -13.77 -10.15
CA ASP A 4 6.54 -12.42 -10.27
C ASP A 4 5.05 -12.33 -9.86
N ASN A 5 4.59 -13.25 -8.98
CA ASN A 5 3.19 -13.47 -8.63
C ASN A 5 2.92 -13.47 -7.12
N ASP A 6 3.86 -13.01 -6.30
CA ASP A 6 3.65 -12.91 -4.85
C ASP A 6 3.41 -11.44 -4.44
N ILE A 7 2.17 -11.14 -4.05
CA ILE A 7 1.74 -9.81 -3.60
C ILE A 7 2.52 -9.41 -2.32
N HIS A 8 3.00 -10.39 -1.55
CA HIS A 8 3.67 -10.24 -0.26
C HIS A 8 5.20 -10.09 -0.37
N GLN A 9 5.72 -9.80 -1.56
CA GLN A 9 7.13 -9.44 -1.72
C GLN A 9 7.43 -8.09 -1.04
N ASN A 10 8.54 -8.00 -0.31
CA ASN A 10 9.05 -6.78 0.35
C ASN A 10 8.05 -6.08 1.30
N LEU A 11 7.46 -6.81 2.25
CA LEU A 11 6.51 -6.21 3.24
C LEU A 11 7.09 -5.03 4.04
N ASP A 12 8.40 -5.01 4.26
CA ASP A 12 9.12 -3.95 4.98
C ASP A 12 9.46 -2.73 4.10
N GLU A 13 9.16 -2.77 2.79
CA GLU A 13 9.34 -1.63 1.88
C GLU A 13 8.52 -0.44 2.37
N VAL A 14 9.20 0.69 2.63
CA VAL A 14 8.54 1.96 2.96
C VAL A 14 7.99 2.56 1.67
N ILE A 15 6.66 2.69 1.60
CA ILE A 15 5.95 3.30 0.48
C ILE A 15 5.77 4.81 0.73
N CYS A 16 5.62 5.23 1.98
CA CYS A 16 5.51 6.64 2.34
C CYS A 16 6.58 7.06 3.35
N ASP A 17 7.61 7.76 2.88
CA ASP A 17 8.72 8.23 3.73
C ASP A 17 8.26 9.17 4.85
N CYS A 18 7.24 10.00 4.62
CA CYS A 18 6.76 10.94 5.64
C CYS A 18 6.13 10.27 6.86
N SER A 19 5.39 9.17 6.66
CA SER A 19 4.66 8.47 7.73
C SER A 19 5.36 7.18 8.16
N GLY A 20 6.32 6.69 7.38
CA GLY A 20 6.90 5.35 7.52
C GLY A 20 5.93 4.23 7.14
N THR A 21 4.87 4.53 6.37
CA THR A 21 3.90 3.50 5.95
C THR A 21 4.56 2.51 5.01
N THR A 22 4.49 1.23 5.34
CA THR A 22 5.09 0.15 4.54
C THR A 22 4.08 -0.55 3.64
N ARG A 23 4.58 -1.27 2.63
CA ARG A 23 3.78 -2.14 1.74
C ARG A 23 2.96 -3.14 2.55
N GLY A 24 3.59 -3.81 3.52
CA GLY A 24 2.90 -4.79 4.36
C GLY A 24 1.77 -4.19 5.20
N LYS A 25 1.91 -2.92 5.63
CA LYS A 25 0.84 -2.23 6.33
C LYS A 25 -0.37 -2.00 5.43
N ILE A 26 -0.16 -1.63 4.17
CA ILE A 26 -1.24 -1.43 3.19
C ILE A 26 -1.91 -2.76 2.86
N ILE A 27 -1.15 -3.81 2.54
CA ILE A 27 -1.68 -5.16 2.28
C ILE A 27 -2.55 -5.65 3.44
N SER A 28 -2.06 -5.51 4.68
CA SER A 28 -2.82 -5.91 5.87
C SER A 28 -4.17 -5.18 6.01
N LEU A 29 -4.28 -3.93 5.53
CA LEU A 29 -5.55 -3.19 5.52
C LEU A 29 -6.47 -3.70 4.41
N VAL A 30 -5.92 -4.02 3.23
CA VAL A 30 -6.69 -4.60 2.12
C VAL A 30 -7.25 -5.98 2.50
N GLU A 31 -6.48 -6.82 3.19
CA GLU A 31 -6.95 -8.10 3.73
C GLU A 31 -8.11 -7.94 4.75
N GLN A 32 -8.24 -6.76 5.35
CA GLN A 32 -9.38 -6.39 6.21
C GLN A 32 -10.56 -5.78 5.42
N GLY A 33 -10.48 -5.74 4.09
CA GLY A 33 -11.50 -5.17 3.21
C GLY A 33 -11.40 -3.65 3.01
N ILE A 34 -10.31 -3.02 3.44
CA ILE A 34 -10.09 -1.58 3.25
C ILE A 34 -9.33 -1.38 1.94
N VAL A 35 -10.04 -0.95 0.90
CA VAL A 35 -9.53 -0.83 -0.47
C VAL A 35 -9.61 0.60 -1.03
N ASP A 36 -9.81 1.60 -0.16
CA ASP A 36 -9.85 3.02 -0.52
C ASP A 36 -8.69 3.81 0.10
N SER A 37 -8.04 4.64 -0.72
CA SER A 37 -6.88 5.45 -0.33
C SER A 37 -7.19 6.46 0.78
N ASP A 38 -8.40 7.00 0.81
CA ASP A 38 -8.89 7.88 1.86
C ASP A 38 -8.87 7.23 3.26
N THR A 39 -9.40 6.01 3.39
CA THR A 39 -9.38 5.28 4.67
C THR A 39 -7.96 4.81 5.03
N ILE A 40 -7.16 4.44 4.03
CA ILE A 40 -5.74 4.09 4.24
C ILE A 40 -4.96 5.29 4.77
N SER A 41 -5.13 6.47 4.17
CA SER A 41 -4.55 7.74 4.62
C SER A 41 -4.89 8.01 6.09
N ARG A 42 -6.18 7.92 6.46
CA ARG A 42 -6.61 8.12 7.87
C ARG A 42 -6.03 7.11 8.85
N LYS A 43 -5.75 5.87 8.42
CA LYS A 43 -5.25 4.79 9.29
C LYS A 43 -3.73 4.72 9.39
N THR A 44 -3.02 5.32 8.44
CA THR A 44 -1.56 5.17 8.30
C THR A 44 -0.81 6.49 8.35
N GLY A 45 -1.48 7.61 8.04
CA GLY A 45 -0.86 8.90 7.82
C GLY A 45 -0.24 9.07 6.42
N ALA A 46 -0.24 8.04 5.57
CA ALA A 46 0.18 8.17 4.18
C ALA A 46 -0.68 9.20 3.43
N ILE A 47 -0.14 9.81 2.37
CA ILE A 47 -0.80 10.83 1.52
C ILE A 47 -1.03 12.18 2.23
N SER A 48 -1.27 12.20 3.54
CA SER A 48 -1.59 13.40 4.32
C SER A 48 -0.44 14.41 4.49
N GLY A 49 0.80 14.01 4.18
CA GLY A 49 2.00 14.84 4.29
C GLY A 49 2.37 15.52 2.96
N CYS A 50 3.41 15.02 2.30
CA CYS A 50 3.91 15.57 1.03
C CYS A 50 3.12 15.11 -0.22
N GLY A 51 2.32 14.04 -0.10
CA GLY A 51 1.59 13.43 -1.22
C GLY A 51 2.43 12.63 -2.22
N SER A 52 3.75 12.49 -2.02
CA SER A 52 4.63 11.82 -3.01
C SER A 52 4.33 10.33 -3.22
N CYS A 53 3.76 9.66 -2.23
CA CYS A 53 3.43 8.24 -2.27
C CYS A 53 2.02 7.93 -2.83
N ASP A 54 1.25 8.95 -3.21
CA ASP A 54 -0.16 8.79 -3.60
C ASP A 54 -0.31 7.81 -4.78
N TYR A 55 0.45 8.04 -5.85
CA TYR A 55 0.48 7.17 -7.02
C TYR A 55 0.93 5.74 -6.71
N ASP A 56 1.93 5.55 -5.85
CA ASP A 56 2.45 4.22 -5.49
C ASP A 56 1.41 3.42 -4.70
N ILE A 57 0.63 4.08 -3.85
CA ILE A 57 -0.45 3.45 -3.08
C ILE A 57 -1.60 3.06 -4.00
N GLU A 58 -2.06 3.94 -4.89
CA GLU A 58 -3.13 3.62 -5.84
C GLU A 58 -2.73 2.44 -6.75
N ASN A 59 -1.50 2.45 -7.29
CA ASN A 59 -0.99 1.32 -8.07
C ASN A 59 -0.97 0.01 -7.26
N LEU A 60 -0.55 0.07 -5.99
CA LEU A 60 -0.55 -1.11 -5.12
C LEU A 60 -1.96 -1.63 -4.87
N LEU A 61 -2.94 -0.76 -4.67
CA LEU A 61 -4.34 -1.15 -4.51
C LEU A 61 -4.87 -1.81 -5.78
N ASP A 62 -4.59 -1.23 -6.94
CA ASP A 62 -4.99 -1.79 -8.23
C ASP A 62 -4.37 -3.18 -8.45
N GLU A 63 -3.08 -3.35 -8.11
CA GLU A 63 -2.40 -4.65 -8.18
C GLU A 63 -3.08 -5.70 -7.30
N ILE A 64 -3.49 -5.35 -6.07
CA ILE A 64 -4.09 -6.30 -5.12
C ILE A 64 -5.55 -6.59 -5.47
N VAL A 65 -6.32 -5.60 -5.93
CA VAL A 65 -7.76 -5.73 -6.16
C VAL A 65 -8.07 -6.36 -7.52
N PHE A 66 -7.33 -6.00 -8.57
CA PHE A 66 -7.63 -6.46 -9.93
C PHE A 66 -6.89 -7.73 -10.37
N LYS A 67 -5.86 -8.19 -9.62
CA LYS A 67 -5.13 -9.43 -9.94
C LYS A 67 -5.47 -10.62 -9.04
N GLN A 68 -6.56 -10.56 -8.27
CA GLN A 68 -7.09 -11.71 -7.52
C GLN A 68 -7.99 -12.62 -8.35
#